data_AF-A0A2G9TS25-F1
#
_entry.id   AF-A0A2G9TS25-F1
#
_cell.length_a   1.000
_cell.length_b   1.000
_cell.length_c   1.000
_cell.angle_alpha   90.00
_cell.angle_beta   90.00
_cell.angle_gamma   90.00
#
_symmetry.space_group_name_H-M   'P 1'
#
loop_
_entity.id
_entity.type
_entity.pdbx_description
1 polymer ?
#
loop_
_entity_poly.entity_id
_entity_poly.type
_entity_poly.pdbx_seq_one_letter_code
_entity_poly.pdbx_strand_id
1 'polypeptide(L)'
;MEIGVSAVLERQSKSCATFYSTEILRSLSAFYRETYPDTTIGAVSTSSAVNVFVDYYGYLLNTEANYRAQDRNCAKNMATAFTNMQSLFYNGTDGRGKLKKKFNLCDDFDEQNLSKAGQFFFSNVISYFQGINQYSGDNRNAATRNGLGIPKACEIMTNTSLGDEMDRVKRI
;
A
#
# COMPACT_ATOMS: atom_id res chain seq x y z
N MET A 1 2.77 13.27 -6.71
CA MET A 1 3.17 12.11 -7.53
C MET A 1 2.60 12.35 -8.91
N GLU A 2 3.38 12.96 -9.81
CA GLU A 2 3.03 12.96 -11.24
C GLU A 2 3.19 11.52 -11.73
N ILE A 3 2.08 10.87 -12.04
CA ILE A 3 2.09 9.65 -12.84
C ILE A 3 1.80 10.09 -14.27
N GLY A 4 2.74 10.82 -14.85
CA GLY A 4 2.69 11.23 -16.25
C GLY A 4 3.27 10.13 -17.12
N VAL A 5 2.41 9.25 -17.64
CA VAL A 5 2.71 8.50 -18.86
C VAL A 5 1.71 8.93 -19.91
N SER A 6 1.97 10.08 -20.54
CA SER A 6 1.33 10.47 -21.79
C SER A 6 2.13 9.84 -22.93
N ALA A 7 1.67 8.70 -23.44
CA ALA A 7 2.05 8.25 -24.78
C ALA A 7 0.97 8.76 -25.76
N VAL A 8 1.20 9.95 -26.34
CA VAL A 8 0.39 10.49 -27.43
C VAL A 8 1.18 10.33 -28.72
N LEU A 9 0.79 9.36 -29.55
CA LEU A 9 1.28 9.21 -30.93
C LEU A 9 0.07 9.27 -31.86
N GLU A 10 -0.02 10.36 -32.62
CA GLU A 10 -1.21 10.72 -33.39
C GLU A 10 -1.03 10.40 -34.88
N ARG A 11 -1.90 9.53 -35.42
CA ARG A 11 -2.14 9.40 -36.87
C ARG A 11 -3.64 9.29 -37.12
N GLN A 12 -4.17 10.28 -37.82
CA GLN A 12 -5.59 10.51 -38.08
C GLN A 12 -6.09 9.67 -39.28
N SER A 13 -7.16 8.87 -39.13
CA SER A 13 -8.29 8.70 -40.10
C SER A 13 -9.17 7.46 -39.81
N LYS A 14 -10.50 7.71 -39.76
CA LYS A 14 -11.69 6.80 -39.69
C LYS A 14 -12.04 6.18 -38.33
N SER A 15 -13.16 6.66 -37.76
CA SER A 15 -13.81 6.24 -36.49
C SER A 15 -12.85 5.87 -35.36
N CYS A 16 -12.28 6.89 -34.74
CA CYS A 16 -11.34 6.76 -33.63
C CYS A 16 -12.01 6.26 -32.34
N ALA A 17 -11.83 4.98 -31.98
CA ALA A 17 -12.19 4.47 -30.67
C ALA A 17 -11.04 4.68 -29.67
N THR A 18 -11.34 5.35 -28.54
CA THR A 18 -10.44 5.46 -27.37
C THR A 18 -11.04 4.69 -26.21
N PHE A 19 -10.29 3.75 -25.65
CA PHE A 19 -10.76 2.91 -24.55
C PHE A 19 -10.43 3.52 -23.18
N TYR A 20 -11.49 3.76 -22.41
CA TYR A 20 -11.43 4.06 -20.98
C TYR A 20 -11.96 2.87 -20.21
N SER A 21 -11.33 2.54 -19.09
CA SER A 21 -11.59 1.29 -18.40
C SER A 21 -11.40 1.45 -16.90
N THR A 22 -12.16 0.67 -16.12
CA THR A 22 -12.10 0.64 -14.66
C THR A 22 -11.33 -0.61 -14.19
N GLU A 23 -10.45 -0.43 -13.21
CA GLU A 23 -9.59 -1.47 -12.61
C GLU A 23 -8.89 -2.43 -13.59
N ILE A 24 -9.05 -3.76 -13.49
CA ILE A 24 -8.37 -4.79 -14.32
C ILE A 24 -8.46 -4.48 -15.82
N LEU A 25 -9.54 -3.83 -16.24
CA LEU A 25 -9.75 -3.41 -17.62
C LEU A 25 -8.72 -2.36 -18.08
N ARG A 26 -8.00 -1.68 -17.17
CA ARG A 26 -6.92 -0.73 -17.50
C ARG A 26 -5.69 -1.44 -18.05
N SER A 27 -5.27 -2.58 -17.49
CA SER A 27 -4.21 -3.37 -18.13
C SER A 27 -4.69 -3.93 -19.47
N LEU A 28 -5.97 -4.34 -19.54
CA LEU A 28 -6.57 -4.82 -20.78
C LEU A 28 -6.64 -3.73 -21.86
N SER A 29 -6.86 -2.45 -21.52
CA SER A 29 -6.86 -1.37 -22.52
C SER A 29 -5.49 -1.22 -23.18
N ALA A 30 -4.41 -1.31 -22.39
CA ALA A 30 -3.04 -1.33 -22.90
C ALA A 30 -2.78 -2.58 -23.77
N PHE A 31 -3.14 -3.77 -23.29
CA PHE A 31 -2.94 -5.01 -24.04
C PHE A 31 -3.78 -5.08 -25.32
N TYR A 32 -5.00 -4.54 -25.30
CA TYR A 32 -5.87 -4.48 -26.47
C TYR A 32 -5.29 -3.56 -27.53
N ARG A 33 -4.73 -2.39 -27.14
CA ARG A 33 -4.02 -1.51 -28.06
C ARG A 33 -2.79 -2.18 -28.66
N GLU A 34 -2.01 -2.89 -27.85
CA GLU A 34 -0.82 -3.62 -28.30
C GLU A 34 -1.20 -4.75 -29.28
N THR A 35 -2.27 -5.49 -29.00
CA THR A 35 -2.69 -6.64 -29.81
C THR A 35 -3.43 -6.22 -31.09
N TYR A 36 -4.21 -5.14 -31.02
CA TYR A 36 -5.04 -4.65 -32.13
C TYR A 36 -4.77 -3.15 -32.41
N PRO A 37 -3.59 -2.82 -32.95
CA PRO A 37 -3.21 -1.43 -33.21
C PRO A 37 -4.01 -0.78 -34.35
N ASP A 38 -4.65 -1.57 -35.21
CA ASP A 38 -5.43 -1.07 -36.34
C ASP A 38 -6.90 -0.76 -35.96
N THR A 39 -7.39 -1.27 -34.83
CA THR A 39 -8.79 -1.08 -34.38
C THR A 39 -8.95 0.01 -33.31
N THR A 40 -7.84 0.58 -32.87
CA THR A 40 -7.79 1.63 -31.85
C THR A 40 -6.89 2.75 -32.31
N ILE A 41 -7.04 3.95 -31.76
CA ILE A 41 -6.06 5.04 -31.96
C ILE A 41 -5.16 5.26 -30.75
N GLY A 42 -5.54 4.71 -29.60
CA GLY A 42 -4.82 4.84 -28.35
C GLY A 42 -5.55 4.16 -27.20
N ALA A 43 -4.86 4.04 -26.08
CA ALA A 43 -5.41 3.50 -24.85
C ALA A 43 -4.94 4.35 -23.66
N VAL A 44 -5.85 4.57 -22.71
CA VAL A 44 -5.52 5.17 -21.42
C VAL A 44 -5.48 4.05 -20.38
N SER A 45 -4.31 3.87 -19.78
CA SER A 45 -4.03 2.81 -18.81
C SER A 45 -3.38 3.42 -17.57
N THR A 46 -4.21 3.83 -16.59
CA THR A 46 -3.76 4.52 -15.39
C THR A 46 -3.64 3.56 -14.21
N SER A 47 -2.52 3.62 -13.48
CA SER A 47 -2.29 2.76 -12.29
C SER A 47 -2.46 1.26 -12.56
N SER A 48 -2.15 0.82 -13.77
CA SER A 48 -2.30 -0.56 -14.23
C SER A 48 -0.99 -1.33 -14.08
N ALA A 49 -1.09 -2.59 -13.68
CA ALA A 49 0.03 -3.53 -13.77
C ALA A 49 0.08 -4.09 -15.19
N VAL A 50 0.80 -3.42 -16.09
CA VAL A 50 1.03 -3.88 -17.47
C VAL A 50 2.19 -4.89 -17.56
N ASN A 51 3.11 -4.85 -16.59
CA ASN A 51 4.15 -5.85 -16.42
C ASN A 51 3.68 -6.87 -15.37
N VAL A 52 3.57 -8.13 -15.78
CA VAL A 52 3.18 -9.23 -14.90
C VAL A 52 4.43 -9.77 -14.21
N PHE A 53 4.50 -9.59 -12.90
CA PHE A 53 5.54 -10.18 -12.06
C PHE A 53 4.90 -11.22 -11.14
N VAL A 54 5.57 -12.36 -10.97
CA VAL A 54 5.30 -13.27 -9.86
C VAL A 54 6.05 -12.71 -8.64
N ASP A 55 5.36 -12.61 -7.50
CA ASP A 55 5.90 -12.05 -6.25
C ASP A 55 6.40 -10.58 -6.35
N TYR A 56 5.49 -9.66 -6.67
CA TYR A 56 5.82 -8.23 -6.76
C TYR A 56 5.95 -7.55 -5.38
N TYR A 57 7.19 -7.28 -4.96
CA TYR A 57 7.49 -6.52 -3.74
C TYR A 57 7.48 -5.00 -3.92
N GLY A 58 7.42 -4.51 -5.16
CA GLY A 58 7.61 -3.09 -5.46
C GLY A 58 6.56 -2.18 -4.82
N TYR A 59 5.36 -2.68 -4.53
CA TYR A 59 4.34 -1.90 -3.83
C TYR A 59 4.76 -1.53 -2.40
N LEU A 60 5.37 -2.48 -1.68
CA LEU A 60 5.89 -2.25 -0.33
C LEU A 60 7.15 -1.38 -0.36
N LEU A 61 8.03 -1.58 -1.33
CA LEU A 61 9.21 -0.72 -1.52
C LEU A 61 8.82 0.73 -1.80
N ASN A 62 7.85 0.97 -2.69
CA ASN A 62 7.34 2.31 -2.95
C ASN A 62 6.64 2.92 -1.73
N THR A 63 5.89 2.11 -0.98
CA THR A 63 5.24 2.56 0.26
C THR A 63 6.30 3.08 1.23
N GLU A 64 7.31 2.27 1.54
CA GLU A 64 8.42 2.64 2.40
C GLU A 64 9.15 3.90 1.90
N ALA A 65 9.47 3.96 0.60
CA ALA A 65 10.15 5.08 -0.01
C ALA A 65 9.37 6.39 0.13
N ASN A 66 8.05 6.36 -0.02
CA ASN A 66 7.20 7.54 0.13
C ASN A 66 7.16 8.04 1.59
N TYR A 67 7.05 7.14 2.57
CA TYR A 67 7.16 7.51 3.99
C TYR A 67 8.54 8.07 4.32
N ARG A 68 9.61 7.47 3.78
CA ARG A 68 10.99 7.93 3.97
C ARG A 68 11.24 9.30 3.33
N ALA A 69 10.63 9.57 2.17
CA ALA A 69 10.70 10.85 1.50
C ALA A 69 9.98 11.96 2.29
N GLN A 70 8.88 11.61 2.98
CA GLN A 70 8.19 12.51 3.89
C GLN A 70 9.04 12.81 5.14
N ASP A 71 9.49 11.76 5.83
CA ASP A 71 10.36 11.87 7.01
C ASP A 71 11.17 10.58 7.22
N ARG A 72 12.49 10.70 7.30
CA ARG A 72 13.39 9.57 7.53
C ARG A 72 13.21 8.92 8.89
N ASN A 73 12.89 9.70 9.92
CA ASN A 73 12.64 9.18 11.28
C ASN A 73 11.32 8.43 11.34
N CYS A 74 10.29 8.90 10.61
CA CYS A 74 9.04 8.18 10.45
C CYS A 74 9.26 6.76 9.87
N ALA A 75 9.95 6.67 8.73
CA ALA A 75 10.27 5.37 8.12
C ALA A 75 11.15 4.49 9.03
N LYS A 76 12.11 5.08 9.76
CA LYS A 76 12.92 4.35 10.74
C LYS A 76 12.07 3.78 11.88
N ASN A 77 11.19 4.58 12.47
CA ASN A 77 10.31 4.14 13.55
C ASN A 77 9.34 3.06 13.07
N MET A 78 8.82 3.17 11.85
CA MET A 78 8.03 2.09 11.23
C MET A 78 8.83 0.80 11.13
N ALA A 79 10.05 0.85 10.60
CA ALA A 79 10.92 -0.32 10.50
C ALA A 79 11.18 -0.95 11.88
N THR A 80 11.51 -0.14 12.89
CA THR A 80 11.68 -0.60 14.27
C THR A 80 10.41 -1.26 14.82
N ALA A 81 9.23 -0.67 14.58
CA ALA A 81 7.97 -1.27 15.01
C ALA A 81 7.77 -2.67 14.39
N PHE A 82 7.95 -2.80 13.08
CA PHE A 82 7.79 -4.10 12.39
C PHE A 82 8.84 -5.12 12.85
N THR A 83 10.09 -4.71 13.09
CA THR A 83 11.12 -5.60 13.64
C THR A 83 10.76 -6.09 15.05
N ASN A 84 10.25 -5.19 15.91
CA ASN A 84 9.82 -5.55 17.26
C ASN A 84 8.60 -6.48 17.23
N MET A 85 7.64 -6.24 16.32
CA MET A 85 6.49 -7.12 16.14
C MET A 85 6.92 -8.52 15.68
N GLN A 86 7.81 -8.62 14.69
CA GLN A 86 8.36 -9.90 14.24
C GLN A 86 9.09 -10.63 15.37
N SER A 87 9.92 -9.91 16.12
CA SER A 87 10.66 -10.48 17.25
C SER A 87 9.72 -11.05 18.31
N LEU A 88 8.63 -10.33 18.65
CA LEU A 88 7.63 -10.84 19.58
C LEU A 88 6.84 -12.03 19.00
N PHE A 89 6.47 -11.99 17.72
CA PHE A 89 5.70 -13.04 17.09
C PHE A 89 6.44 -14.39 17.12
N TYR A 90 7.75 -14.38 16.90
CA TYR A 90 8.59 -15.57 16.93
C TYR A 90 9.11 -15.95 18.31
N ASN A 91 8.91 -15.12 19.34
CA ASN A 91 9.33 -15.40 20.72
C ASN A 91 8.29 -16.25 21.48
N GLY A 92 7.91 -17.37 20.89
CA GLY A 92 6.95 -18.32 21.46
C GLY A 92 5.55 -17.76 21.71
N THR A 93 4.74 -18.54 22.43
CA THR A 93 3.33 -18.21 22.71
C THR A 93 3.20 -16.98 23.60
N ASP A 94 4.15 -16.74 24.52
CA ASP A 94 4.17 -15.56 25.38
C ASP A 94 4.36 -14.26 24.58
N GLY A 95 5.25 -14.27 23.58
CA GLY A 95 5.46 -13.13 22.69
C GLY A 95 4.23 -12.80 21.86
N ARG A 96 3.55 -13.83 21.34
CA ARG A 96 2.24 -13.70 20.66
C ARG A 96 1.14 -13.19 21.59
N GLY A 97 1.10 -13.66 22.84
CA GLY A 97 0.21 -13.14 23.87
C GLY A 97 0.44 -11.65 24.19
N LYS A 98 1.71 -11.19 24.17
CA LYS A 98 2.03 -9.77 24.28
C LYS A 98 1.53 -8.97 23.08
N LEU A 99 1.69 -9.48 21.85
CA LEU A 99 1.15 -8.84 20.65
C LEU A 99 -0.37 -8.72 20.68
N LYS A 100 -1.08 -9.79 21.08
CA LYS A 100 -2.53 -9.77 21.26
C LYS A 100 -2.96 -8.65 22.19
N LYS A 101 -2.35 -8.58 23.38
CA LYS A 101 -2.65 -7.53 24.37
C LYS A 101 -2.34 -6.14 23.81
N LYS A 102 -1.21 -5.99 23.13
CA LYS A 102 -0.76 -4.70 22.62
C LYS A 102 -1.70 -4.14 21.55
N PHE A 103 -2.04 -4.96 20.55
CA PHE A 103 -2.94 -4.59 19.46
C PHE A 103 -4.42 -4.77 19.78
N ASN A 104 -4.75 -5.29 20.98
CA ASN A 104 -6.12 -5.57 21.41
C ASN A 104 -6.87 -6.49 20.43
N LEU A 105 -6.22 -7.59 20.03
CA LEU A 105 -6.80 -8.57 19.10
C LEU A 105 -7.93 -9.35 19.79
N CYS A 106 -9.02 -9.61 19.05
CA CYS A 106 -10.16 -10.37 19.55
C CYS A 106 -9.79 -11.84 19.82
N ASP A 107 -9.08 -12.46 18.88
CA ASP A 107 -8.72 -13.86 18.91
C ASP A 107 -7.24 -14.06 19.27
N ASP A 108 -6.92 -15.25 19.80
CA ASP A 108 -5.54 -15.70 19.95
C ASP A 108 -4.93 -16.08 18.59
N PHE A 109 -3.60 -16.09 18.52
CA PHE A 109 -2.91 -16.58 17.35
C PHE A 109 -3.10 -18.11 17.24
N ASP A 110 -3.28 -18.59 16.01
CA ASP A 110 -3.31 -20.01 15.70
C ASP A 110 -1.90 -20.60 15.87
N GLU A 111 -1.70 -21.32 16.97
CA GLU A 111 -0.42 -21.96 17.33
C GLU A 111 -0.10 -23.17 16.45
N GLN A 112 -1.10 -23.75 15.80
CA GLN A 112 -0.95 -24.89 14.89
C GLN A 112 -0.57 -24.43 13.48
N ASN A 113 -0.91 -23.19 13.10
CA ASN A 113 -0.58 -22.61 11.79
C ASN A 113 0.00 -21.19 11.90
N LEU A 114 1.21 -21.09 12.46
CA LEU A 114 1.91 -19.83 12.65
C LEU A 114 2.20 -19.08 11.34
N SER A 115 2.40 -19.80 10.22
CA SER A 115 2.64 -19.15 8.91
C SER A 115 1.41 -18.34 8.49
N LYS A 116 0.23 -18.96 8.52
CA LYS A 116 -1.04 -18.28 8.21
C LYS A 116 -1.34 -17.18 9.22
N ALA A 117 -1.14 -17.44 10.51
CA ALA A 117 -1.40 -16.46 11.57
C ALA A 117 -0.51 -15.21 11.42
N GLY A 118 0.77 -15.40 11.13
CA GLY A 118 1.73 -14.32 10.89
C GLY A 118 1.38 -13.53 9.63
N GLN A 119 1.13 -14.21 8.51
CA GLN A 119 0.71 -13.56 7.27
C GLN A 119 -0.55 -12.71 7.47
N PHE A 120 -1.56 -13.25 8.15
CA PHE A 120 -2.79 -12.52 8.44
C PHE A 120 -2.52 -11.27 9.28
N PHE A 121 -1.79 -11.40 10.39
CA PHE A 121 -1.49 -10.27 11.27
C PHE A 121 -0.69 -9.17 10.56
N PHE A 122 0.45 -9.51 9.94
CA PHE A 122 1.30 -8.53 9.28
C PHE A 122 0.61 -7.90 8.06
N SER A 123 -0.18 -8.67 7.30
CA SER A 123 -0.97 -8.15 6.18
C SER A 123 -1.98 -7.10 6.64
N ASN A 124 -2.71 -7.36 7.74
CA ASN A 124 -3.64 -6.37 8.28
C ASN A 124 -2.92 -5.10 8.75
N VAL A 125 -1.81 -5.22 9.48
CA VAL A 125 -1.05 -4.05 9.96
C VAL A 125 -0.50 -3.22 8.80
N ILE A 126 0.13 -3.85 7.81
CA ILE A 126 0.75 -3.13 6.68
C ILE A 126 -0.28 -2.51 5.73
N SER A 127 -1.49 -3.09 5.66
CA SER A 127 -2.57 -2.61 4.79
C SER A 127 -3.00 -1.17 5.09
N TYR A 128 -2.93 -0.74 6.36
CA TYR A 128 -3.24 0.65 6.74
C TYR A 128 -2.22 1.63 6.15
N PHE A 129 -0.92 1.32 6.25
CA PHE A 129 0.13 2.17 5.69
C PHE A 129 0.06 2.23 4.16
N GLN A 130 -0.24 1.09 3.53
CA GLN A 130 -0.45 0.99 2.09
C GLN A 130 -1.67 1.82 1.65
N GLY A 131 -2.79 1.71 2.37
CA GLY A 131 -4.00 2.48 2.08
C GLY A 131 -3.78 3.98 2.21
N ILE A 132 -3.10 4.43 3.27
CA ILE A 132 -2.73 5.84 3.45
C ILE A 132 -1.81 6.30 2.31
N ASN A 133 -0.82 5.49 1.93
CA ASN A 133 0.09 5.82 0.84
C ASN A 133 -0.64 5.94 -0.52
N GLN A 134 -1.59 5.05 -0.79
CA GLN A 134 -2.36 5.04 -2.03
C GLN A 134 -3.31 6.24 -2.14
N TYR A 135 -3.83 6.70 -1.00
CA TYR A 135 -4.97 7.62 -0.93
C TYR A 135 -4.66 8.92 -0.17
N SER A 136 -3.38 9.22 -0.01
CA SER A 136 -2.92 10.41 0.70
C SER A 136 -3.38 11.68 -0.03
N GLY A 137 -4.26 12.45 0.62
CA GLY A 137 -4.69 13.77 0.13
C GLY A 137 -5.75 13.75 -0.96
N ASP A 138 -6.44 12.63 -1.18
CA ASP A 138 -7.47 12.54 -2.23
C ASP A 138 -8.89 12.92 -1.79
N ASN A 139 -9.09 13.23 -0.51
CA ASN A 139 -10.36 13.69 0.06
C ASN A 139 -11.56 12.75 -0.18
N ARG A 140 -11.32 11.46 -0.45
CA ARG A 140 -12.38 10.48 -0.80
C ARG A 140 -13.37 10.23 0.33
N ASN A 141 -12.92 10.34 1.58
CA ASN A 141 -13.70 9.99 2.77
C ASN A 141 -13.40 10.97 3.92
N ALA A 142 -14.15 10.86 5.02
CA ALA A 142 -13.99 11.77 6.15
C ALA A 142 -12.55 11.77 6.71
N ALA A 143 -11.88 10.61 6.78
CA ALA A 143 -10.52 10.52 7.30
C ALA A 143 -9.51 11.28 6.44
N THR A 144 -9.50 11.03 5.13
CA THR A 144 -8.62 11.71 4.16
C THR A 144 -8.94 13.20 4.04
N ARG A 145 -10.23 13.60 4.11
CA ARG A 145 -10.66 15.01 4.20
C ARG A 145 -10.18 15.71 5.47
N ASN A 146 -10.12 14.98 6.58
CA ASN A 146 -9.62 15.48 7.85
C ASN A 146 -8.08 15.42 7.96
N GLY A 147 -7.38 15.25 6.84
CA GLY A 147 -5.93 15.31 6.76
C GLY A 147 -5.20 13.98 6.96
N LEU A 148 -5.90 12.84 6.97
CA LEU A 148 -5.23 11.54 6.97
C LEU A 148 -4.48 11.35 5.63
N GLY A 149 -3.16 11.29 5.74
CA GLY A 149 -2.22 11.11 4.64
C GLY A 149 -0.84 10.78 5.21
N ILE A 150 0.15 10.61 4.34
CA ILE A 150 1.53 10.31 4.74
C ILE A 150 2.07 11.33 5.77
N PRO A 151 1.84 12.65 5.64
CA PRO A 151 2.30 13.62 6.64
C PRO A 151 1.73 13.35 8.04
N LYS A 152 0.42 13.08 8.14
CA LYS A 152 -0.25 12.84 9.42
C LYS A 152 0.18 11.51 10.05
N ALA A 153 0.33 10.47 9.23
CA ALA A 153 0.88 9.20 9.68
C ALA A 153 2.30 9.36 10.24
N CYS A 154 3.15 10.17 9.59
CA CYS A 154 4.48 10.45 10.09
C CYS A 154 4.51 11.30 11.36
N GLU A 155 3.58 12.25 11.52
CA GLU A 155 3.40 12.97 12.78
C GLU A 155 3.10 11.99 13.93
N ILE A 156 2.23 11.01 13.71
CA ILE A 156 1.89 9.98 14.71
C ILE A 156 3.12 9.10 15.01
N MET A 157 3.82 8.61 13.99
CA MET A 157 4.97 7.71 14.16
C MET A 157 6.19 8.36 14.82
N THR A 158 6.33 9.68 14.70
CA THR A 158 7.43 10.45 15.31
C THR A 158 7.09 11.03 16.68
N ASN A 159 5.81 11.01 17.08
CA ASN A 159 5.39 11.53 18.37
C ASN A 159 5.73 10.55 19.51
N THR A 160 6.85 10.83 20.19
CA THR A 160 7.34 10.01 21.31
C THR A 160 6.45 10.00 22.53
N SER A 161 5.53 10.95 22.65
CA SER A 161 4.56 11.03 23.74
C SER A 161 3.47 9.95 23.66
N LEU A 162 3.30 9.31 22.49
CA LEU A 162 2.27 8.29 22.25
C LEU A 162 2.69 6.86 22.66
N GLY A 163 3.88 6.71 23.26
CA GLY A 163 4.43 5.40 23.64
C GLY A 163 5.54 4.95 22.69
N ASP A 164 5.79 3.64 22.66
CA ASP A 164 6.80 3.07 21.75
C ASP A 164 6.29 2.98 20.30
N GLU A 165 7.15 2.51 19.39
CA GLU A 165 6.83 2.49 17.97
C GLU A 165 5.63 1.58 17.65
N MET A 166 5.42 0.48 18.39
CA MET A 166 4.24 -0.38 18.20
C MET A 166 2.97 0.29 18.71
N ASP A 167 3.05 1.06 19.81
CA ASP A 167 1.91 1.85 20.30
C ASP A 167 1.49 2.92 19.29
N ARG A 168 2.46 3.51 18.57
CA ARG A 168 2.20 4.48 17.50
C ARG A 168 1.57 3.83 16.26
N VAL A 169 2.03 2.64 15.87
CA VAL A 169 1.41 1.88 14.77
C VAL A 169 -0.07 1.61 15.05
N LYS A 170 -0.44 1.31 16.30
CA LYS A 170 -1.85 1.10 16.68
C LYS A 170 -2.73 2.35 16.51
N ARG A 171 -2.15 3.54 16.45
CA ARG A 171 -2.88 4.81 16.27
C ARG A 171 -3.09 5.18 14.80
N ILE A 172 -2.45 4.47 13.88
CA ILE A 172 -2.64 4.57 12.42
C ILE A 172 -3.90 3.81 12.03
#